data_AF-A0A9E7RTD2-F1
#
_entry.id   AF-A0A9E7RTD2-F1
#
_cell.length_a   1.000
_cell.length_b   1.000
_cell.length_c   1.000
_cell.angle_alpha   90.00
_cell.angle_beta   90.00
_cell.angle_gamma   90.00
#
_symmetry.space_group_name_H-M   'P 1'
#
loop_
_entity.id
_entity.type
_entity.pdbx_description
1 polymer ?
#
loop_
_entity_poly.entity_id
_entity_poly.type
_entity_poly.pdbx_seq_one_letter_code
_entity_poly.pdbx_strand_id
1 'polypeptide(L)' 'MSRNKHVARKLRMAKANRQNRRVPAWVMVKTNYKVRSHPKMRHWRRTKLKV' A
#
# COMPACT_ATOMS: atom_id res chain seq x y z
N MET A 1 -10.45 -12.12 -2.82
CA MET A 1 -9.38 -12.43 -3.80
C MET A 1 -9.88 -13.56 -4.69
N SER A 2 -9.59 -13.59 -6.00
CA SER A 2 -9.92 -14.79 -6.78
C SER A 2 -9.10 -16.00 -6.32
N ARG A 3 -9.74 -17.18 -6.37
CA ARG A 3 -9.28 -18.44 -5.79
C ARG A 3 -8.03 -18.99 -6.50
N ASN A 4 -8.06 -19.08 -7.83
CA ASN A 4 -6.94 -19.57 -8.63
C ASN A 4 -6.19 -18.41 -9.29
N LYS A 5 -4.92 -18.24 -8.90
CA LYS A 5 -3.99 -17.25 -9.47
C LYS A 5 -2.58 -17.82 -9.45
N HIS A 6 -1.78 -17.48 -10.47
CA HIS A 6 -0.36 -17.78 -10.46
C HIS A 6 0.35 -17.16 -9.23
N VAL A 7 1.33 -17.88 -8.67
CA VAL A 7 2.02 -17.50 -7.43
C VAL A 7 2.68 -16.12 -7.54
N ALA A 8 3.32 -15.82 -8.69
CA ALA A 8 3.95 -14.52 -8.91
C ALA A 8 2.94 -13.36 -8.81
N ARG A 9 1.72 -13.54 -9.33
CA ARG A 9 0.65 -12.53 -9.23
C ARG A 9 0.16 -12.40 -7.79
N LYS A 10 0.03 -13.52 -7.06
CA LYS A 10 -0.31 -13.55 -5.62
C LYS A 10 0.68 -12.72 -4.80
N LEU A 11 1.98 -12.92 -5.00
CA LEU A 11 3.04 -12.20 -4.28
C LEU A 11 3.01 -10.69 -4.58
N ARG A 12 2.82 -10.30 -5.84
CA ARG A 12 2.71 -8.88 -6.23
C ARG A 12 1.51 -8.20 -5.56
N MET A 13 0.35 -8.86 -5.51
CA MET A 13 -0.81 -8.30 -4.77
C MET A 13 -0.57 -8.27 -3.26
N ALA A 14 0.08 -9.27 -2.67
CA ALA A 14 0.42 -9.28 -1.25
C ALA A 14 1.37 -8.13 -0.89
N LYS A 15 2.39 -7.86 -1.73
CA LYS A 15 3.28 -6.69 -1.60
C LYS A 15 2.49 -5.38 -1.69
N ALA A 16 1.63 -5.25 -2.69
CA ALA A 16 0.79 -4.06 -2.85
C ALA A 16 -0.18 -3.85 -1.68
N ASN A 17 -0.64 -4.92 -1.03
CA ASN A 17 -1.45 -4.82 0.19
C ASN A 17 -0.62 -4.33 1.38
N ARG A 18 0.57 -4.90 1.59
CA ARG A 18 1.50 -4.49 2.66
C ARG A 18 1.99 -3.04 2.51
N GLN A 19 2.07 -2.53 1.29
CA GLN A 19 2.44 -1.14 1.03
C GLN A 19 1.31 -0.16 1.33
N ASN A 20 0.05 -0.59 1.26
CA ASN A 20 -1.11 0.28 1.42
C ASN A 20 -1.43 0.58 2.89
N ARG A 21 -0.53 1.28 3.59
CA ARG A 21 -0.64 1.66 5.00
C ARG A 21 -0.33 3.14 5.20
N ARG A 22 -0.83 3.72 6.29
CA ARG A 22 -0.54 5.09 6.70
C ARG A 22 0.91 5.22 7.20
N VAL A 23 1.41 6.44 7.19
CA VAL A 23 2.71 6.78 7.80
C VAL A 23 2.58 6.59 9.32
N PRO A 24 3.55 5.92 9.99
CA PRO A 24 3.52 5.76 11.44
C PRO A 24 3.61 7.09 12.19
N ALA A 25 2.93 7.18 13.34
CA ALA A 25 2.86 8.41 14.14
C ALA A 25 4.24 8.92 14.57
N TRP A 26 5.12 8.02 15.02
CA TRP A 26 6.47 8.39 15.44
C TRP A 26 7.31 8.99 14.31
N VAL A 27 7.07 8.61 13.04
CA VAL A 27 7.75 9.19 11.87
C VAL A 27 7.24 10.61 11.62
N MET A 28 5.93 10.84 11.78
CA MET A 28 5.35 12.17 11.66
C MET A 28 5.94 13.11 12.72
N VAL A 29 6.02 12.66 13.97
CA VAL A 29 6.61 13.44 15.07
C VAL A 29 8.09 13.70 14.81
N LYS A 30 8.88 12.67 14.45
CA LYS A 30 10.32 12.80 14.16
C LYS A 30 10.62 13.79 13.03
N THR A 31 9.71 13.93 12.07
CA THR A 31 9.90 14.80 10.90
C THR A 31 9.22 16.16 11.03
N ASN A 32 8.77 16.55 12.23
CA ASN A 32 7.95 17.77 12.44
C ASN A 32 6.80 17.86 11.43
N TYR A 33 6.13 16.73 11.20
CA TYR A 33 5.00 16.60 10.29
C TYR A 33 5.29 17.00 8.83
N LYS A 34 6.54 16.92 8.38
CA LYS A 34 6.88 17.07 6.95
C LYS A 34 6.35 15.90 6.11
N VAL A 35 6.33 14.69 6.68
CA VAL A 35 5.83 13.47 6.02
C VAL A 35 4.50 13.05 6.61
N ARG A 36 3.39 13.64 6.13
CA ARG A 36 2.03 13.37 6.65
C ARG A 36 1.29 12.25 5.91
N SER A 37 1.46 12.19 4.59
CA SER A 37 0.73 11.26 3.73
C SER A 37 1.67 10.24 3.09
N HIS A 38 1.17 9.02 2.88
CA HIS A 38 1.91 8.00 2.14
C HIS A 38 1.55 8.11 0.64
N PRO A 39 2.48 8.48 -0.25
CA PRO A 39 2.16 8.77 -1.66
C PRO A 39 1.72 7.52 -2.44
N LYS A 40 2.09 6.32 -1.99
CA LYS A 40 1.68 5.05 -2.62
C LYS A 40 0.43 4.43 -1.98
N MET A 41 -0.22 5.14 -1.05
CA MET A 41 -1.50 4.72 -0.50
C MET A 41 -2.56 4.80 -1.60
N ARG A 42 -3.40 3.76 -1.72
CA ARG A 42 -4.45 3.71 -2.74
C ARG A 42 -5.75 3.18 -2.16
N HIS A 43 -6.83 3.54 -2.83
CA HIS A 43 -8.15 2.95 -2.59
C HIS A 43 -8.52 2.02 -3.75
N TRP A 44 -9.01 0.81 -3.46
CA TRP A 44 -9.32 -0.22 -4.46
C TRP A 44 -10.45 0.17 -5.43
N ARG A 45 -11.34 1.09 -5.03
CA ARG A 45 -12.37 1.66 -5.91
C ARG A 45 -11.81 2.74 -6.85
N ARG A 46 -10.83 3.53 -6.39
CA ARG A 46 -10.31 4.69 -7.14
C ARG A 46 -9.16 4.31 -8.08
N THR A 47 -8.27 3.42 -7.64
CA THR A 47 -7.06 3.07 -8.40
C THR A 47 -6.92 1.55 -8.50
N LYS A 48 -6.87 1.06 -9.74
CA LYS A 48 -6.69 -0.37 -10.04
C LYS A 48 -5.21 -0.73 -10.05
N LEU A 49 -4.91 -1.96 -9.61
CA LEU A 49 -3.56 -2.52 -9.68
C LEU A 49 -3.31 -3.04 -11.09
N LYS A 50 -2.28 -2.50 -11.77
CA LYS A 50 -1.76 -3.06 -13.02
C LYS A 50 -0.77 -4.19 -12.67
N VAL A 51 -1.29 -5.37 -12.30
CA VAL A 51 -0.52 -6.52 -11.80
C VAL A 51 -0.94 -7.82 -12.49
#